data_AF-A0A2P8GH30-F1
#
_entry.id   AF-A0A2P8GH30-F1
#
_cell.length_a   1.000
_cell.length_b   1.000
_cell.length_c   1.000
_cell.angle_alpha   90.00
_cell.angle_beta   90.00
_cell.angle_gamma   90.00
#
_symmetry.space_group_name_H-M   'P 1'
#
loop_
_entity.id
_entity.type
_entity.pdbx_description
1 polymer ?
#
loop_
_entity_poly.entity_id
_entity_poly.type
_entity_poly.pdbx_seq_one_letter_code
_entity_poly.pdbx_strand_id
1 'polypeptide(L)' 'MPDLPDMPKMNKVIPNRIVIHSRDVQNITGCRERTARHILQQIRIANNKSPEQFVTIAEFCAYTGLKEADVREFLFL' A
#
# COMPACT_ATOMS: atom_id res chain seq x y z
N MET A 1 8.85 -1.80 -41.53
CA MET A 1 8.70 -1.12 -40.23
C MET A 1 9.85 -1.60 -39.36
N PRO A 2 10.79 -0.73 -38.97
CA PRO A 2 11.84 -1.11 -38.01
C PRO A 2 11.24 -1.25 -36.61
N ASP A 3 11.62 -2.32 -35.91
CA ASP A 3 11.34 -2.54 -34.48
C ASP A 3 11.69 -1.28 -33.68
N LEU A 4 10.77 -0.90 -32.80
CA LEU A 4 10.94 0.23 -31.90
C LEU A 4 12.09 -0.08 -30.92
N PRO A 5 13.08 0.80 -30.73
CA PRO A 5 14.18 0.54 -29.82
C PRO A 5 13.68 0.30 -28.39
N ASP A 6 14.16 -0.79 -27.77
CA ASP A 6 13.87 -1.18 -26.39
C ASP A 6 14.18 0.00 -25.46
N MET A 7 13.13 0.66 -24.94
CA MET A 7 13.31 1.80 -24.04
C MET A 7 13.89 1.30 -22.72
N PRO A 8 14.94 1.95 -22.17
CA PRO A 8 15.50 1.55 -20.89
C PRO A 8 14.42 1.65 -19.82
N LYS A 9 14.12 0.51 -19.17
CA LYS A 9 13.25 0.46 -17.99
C LYS A 9 13.81 1.41 -16.95
N MET A 10 13.13 2.54 -16.71
CA MET A 10 13.54 3.47 -15.65
C MET A 10 13.48 2.70 -14.33
N ASN A 11 14.63 2.53 -13.69
CA ASN A 11 14.71 2.05 -12.32
C ASN A 11 14.10 3.12 -11.41
N LYS A 12 12.78 3.04 -11.21
CA LYS A 12 12.06 3.88 -10.27
C LYS A 12 12.57 3.50 -8.87
N VAL A 13 13.38 4.37 -8.28
CA VAL A 13 13.84 4.18 -6.90
C VAL A 13 12.61 4.21 -6.00
N ILE A 14 12.30 3.06 -5.41
CA ILE A 14 11.13 2.88 -4.55
C ILE A 14 11.52 3.45 -3.19
N PRO A 15 10.88 4.53 -2.70
CA PRO A 15 11.08 4.91 -1.32
C PRO A 15 10.60 3.77 -0.43
N ASN A 16 11.46 3.29 0.48
CA ASN A 16 11.10 2.29 1.49
C ASN A 16 10.11 2.92 2.48
N ARG A 17 8.83 2.95 2.08
CA ARG A 17 7.72 3.40 2.92
C ARG A 17 7.43 2.32 3.96
N ILE A 18 7.32 2.73 5.22
CA ILE A 18 6.90 1.85 6.33
C ILE A 18 5.40 2.01 6.60
N VAL A 19 4.85 3.19 6.29
CA VAL A 19 3.46 3.59 6.53
C VAL A 19 2.59 3.28 5.32
N ILE A 20 1.34 2.86 5.58
CA ILE A 20 0.33 2.65 4.56
C ILE A 20 -0.78 3.70 4.64
N HIS A 21 -1.12 4.29 3.49
CA HIS A 21 -2.15 5.33 3.38
C HIS A 21 -3.41 4.82 2.68
N SER A 22 -4.48 5.61 2.72
CA SER A 22 -5.77 5.24 2.11
C SER A 22 -5.67 5.04 0.60
N ARG A 23 -4.76 5.74 -0.09
CA ARG A 23 -4.51 5.53 -1.53
C ARG A 23 -3.86 4.16 -1.78
N ASP A 24 -2.89 3.77 -0.95
CA ASP A 24 -2.25 2.46 -1.05
C ASP A 24 -3.28 1.36 -0.82
N VAL A 25 -4.12 1.49 0.22
CA VAL A 25 -5.20 0.52 0.49
C VAL A 25 -6.18 0.41 -0.69
N GLN A 26 -6.54 1.53 -1.34
CA GLN A 26 -7.39 1.49 -2.55
C GLN A 26 -6.69 0.74 -3.69
N ASN A 27 -5.41 0.98 -3.93
CA ASN A 27 -4.64 0.32 -4.98
C ASN A 27 -4.50 -1.19 -4.72
N ILE A 28 -4.26 -1.58 -3.46
CA ILE A 28 -4.06 -2.98 -3.06
C ILE A 28 -5.38 -3.78 -3.10
N THR A 29 -6.48 -3.16 -2.66
CA THR A 29 -7.75 -3.88 -2.42
C THR A 29 -8.83 -3.62 -3.47
N GLY A 30 -8.65 -2.64 -4.36
CA GLY A 30 -9.67 -2.19 -5.31
C GLY A 30 -10.89 -1.50 -4.67
N CYS A 31 -10.83 -1.20 -3.36
CA CYS A 31 -11.94 -0.58 -2.65
C CYS A 31 -12.03 0.93 -2.91
N ARG A 32 -13.17 1.55 -2.53
CA ARG A 32 -13.33 3.01 -2.57
C ARG A 32 -12.65 3.67 -1.37
N GLU A 33 -12.33 4.96 -1.50
CA GLU A 33 -11.64 5.73 -0.46
C GLU A 33 -12.30 5.63 0.93
N ARG A 34 -13.64 5.70 1.02
CA ARG A 34 -14.36 5.55 2.29
C ARG A 34 -14.05 4.21 2.96
N THR A 35 -14.07 3.12 2.19
CA THR A 35 -13.77 1.78 2.69
C THR A 35 -12.29 1.67 3.09
N ALA A 36 -11.38 2.23 2.32
CA ALA A 36 -9.95 2.27 2.66
C ALA A 36 -9.70 3.00 3.99
N ARG A 37 -10.31 4.17 4.20
CA ARG A 37 -10.22 4.91 5.47
C ARG A 37 -10.81 4.08 6.63
N HIS A 38 -11.92 3.39 6.40
CA HIS A 38 -12.54 2.51 7.39
C HIS A 38 -11.61 1.35 7.77
N ILE A 39 -10.98 0.68 6.79
CA ILE A 39 -10.00 -0.39 7.04
C ILE A 39 -8.84 0.14 7.91
N LEU A 40 -8.27 1.29 7.57
CA LEU A 40 -7.20 1.90 8.37
C LEU A 40 -7.65 2.26 9.79
N GLN A 41 -8.90 2.67 9.98
CA GLN A 41 -9.46 2.92 11.32
C GLN A 41 -9.58 1.62 12.12
N GLN A 42 -10.08 0.54 11.52
CA GLN A 42 -10.18 -0.76 12.17
C GLN A 42 -8.81 -1.30 12.56
N ILE A 43 -7.79 -1.14 11.71
CA ILE A 43 -6.42 -1.55 12.03
C ILE A 43 -5.88 -0.76 13.23
N ARG A 44 -6.14 0.56 13.31
CA ARG A 44 -5.74 1.35 14.48
C ARG A 44 -6.41 0.84 15.76
N ILE A 45 -7.72 0.59 15.71
CA ILE A 45 -8.47 0.07 16.86
C ILE A 45 -7.90 -1.28 17.29
N ALA A 46 -7.66 -2.20 16.36
CA ALA A 46 -7.09 -3.52 16.63
C ALA A 46 -5.70 -3.47 17.28
N ASN A 47 -4.91 -2.42 17.00
CA ASN A 47 -3.58 -2.21 17.56
C ASN A 47 -3.56 -1.22 18.74
N ASN A 48 -4.71 -0.82 19.28
CA ASN A 48 -4.84 0.18 20.35
C ASN A 48 -4.14 1.51 20.03
N LYS A 49 -4.20 1.94 18.76
CA LYS A 49 -3.57 3.17 18.27
C LYS A 49 -4.53 4.36 18.26
N SER A 50 -4.00 5.54 18.60
CA SER A 50 -4.70 6.82 18.46
C SER A 50 -4.89 7.21 16.98
N PRO A 51 -5.88 8.07 16.65
CA PRO A 51 -6.12 8.52 15.28
C PRO A 51 -4.92 9.20 14.61
N GLU A 52 -4.07 9.89 15.39
CA GLU A 52 -2.85 10.53 14.88
C GLU A 52 -1.72 9.53 14.57
N GLN A 53 -1.80 8.31 15.08
CA GLN A 53 -0.77 7.30 14.83
C GLN A 53 -0.94 6.65 13.45
N PHE A 54 0.20 6.38 12.84
CA PHE A 54 0.26 5.72 11.54
C PHE A 54 -0.02 4.23 11.64
N VAL A 55 -0.56 3.68 10.55
CA VAL A 55 -0.63 2.23 10.32
C VAL A 55 0.56 1.84 9.46
N THR A 56 1.27 0.79 9.87
CA THR A 56 2.40 0.26 9.11
C THR A 56 1.95 -0.78 8.09
N ILE A 57 2.78 -1.05 7.08
CA ILE A 57 2.54 -2.13 6.12
C ILE A 57 2.43 -3.47 6.85
N ALA A 58 3.29 -3.71 7.84
CA ALA A 58 3.27 -4.94 8.63
C ALA A 58 1.92 -5.12 9.37
N GLU A 59 1.39 -4.07 10.01
CA GLU A 59 0.09 -4.13 10.69
C GLU A 59 -1.06 -4.35 9.71
N PHE A 60 -1.01 -3.72 8.53
CA PHE A 60 -1.99 -3.95 7.48
C PHE A 60 -1.95 -5.39 6.98
N CYS A 61 -0.76 -5.94 6.73
CA CYS A 61 -0.60 -7.33 6.31
C CYS A 61 -1.09 -8.30 7.39
N ALA A 62 -0.75 -8.04 8.66
CA ALA A 62 -1.22 -8.84 9.80
C ALA A 62 -2.75 -8.81 9.93
N TYR A 63 -3.38 -7.66 9.72
CA TYR A 63 -4.83 -7.51 9.81
C TYR A 63 -5.58 -8.11 8.61
N THR A 64 -5.05 -7.96 7.39
CA THR A 64 -5.72 -8.37 6.14
C THR A 64 -5.38 -9.80 5.71
N GLY A 65 -4.31 -10.39 6.26
CA GLY A 65 -3.77 -11.68 5.82
C GLY A 65 -3.01 -11.62 4.50
N LEU A 66 -2.80 -10.43 3.93
CA LEU A 66 -2.04 -10.25 2.70
C LEU A 66 -0.54 -10.39 2.96
N LYS A 67 0.19 -10.92 1.98
CA LYS A 67 1.65 -11.03 2.07
C LYS A 67 2.28 -9.67 1.81
N GLU A 68 3.28 -9.33 2.62
CA GLU A 68 3.98 -8.05 2.50
C GLU A 68 4.71 -7.90 1.15
N ALA A 69 5.19 -9.00 0.57
CA ALA A 69 5.81 -9.01 -0.76
C ALA A 69 4.81 -8.51 -1.82
N ASP A 70 3.62 -9.11 -1.87
CA ASP A 70 2.55 -8.75 -2.82
C ASP A 70 2.09 -7.30 -2.59
N VAL A 71 1.92 -6.88 -1.33
CA VAL A 71 1.50 -5.51 -0.97
C VAL A 71 2.50 -4.46 -1.48
N ARG A 72 3.79 -4.72 -1.36
CA ARG A 72 4.84 -3.79 -1.79
C ARG A 72 4.81 -3.54 -3.29
N GLU A 73 4.30 -4.47 -4.10
CA GLU A 73 4.15 -4.27 -5.55
C GLU A 73 3.13 -3.18 -5.92
N PHE A 74 2.23 -2.82 -5.01
CA PHE A 74 1.20 -1.79 -5.24
C PHE A 74 1.54 -0.44 -4.64
N LEU A 75 2.69 -0.32 -3.96
CA LEU A 75 3.20 0.93 -3.38
C LEU A 75 3.99 1.77 -4.40
N PHE A 76 3.93 1.46 -5.69
CA PHE A 76 4.69 2.18 -6.73
C PHE A 76 3.99 3.41 -7.32
N LEU A 77 2.75 3.70 -6.89
CA LEU A 77 1.99 4.89 -7.32
C LEU A 77 2.33 6.12 -6.48
#